data_AF-A0A2V8PNP9-F1
#
_entry.id   AF-A0A2V8PNP9-F1
#
_cell.length_a   1.000
_cell.length_b   1.000
_cell.length_c   1.000
_cell.angle_alpha   90.00
_cell.angle_beta   90.00
_cell.angle_gamma   90.00
#
_symmetry.space_group_name_H-M   'P 1'
#
loop_
_entity.id
_entity.type
_entity.pdbx_description
1 polymer ?
#
loop_
_entity_poly.entity_id
_entity_poly.type
_entity_poly.pdbx_seq_one_letter_code
_entity_poly.pdbx_strand_id
1 'polypeptide(L)'
;MKKPSPKKRLLLLIGPAVVFAVAVTAEQRMEQRAVERRAPASAKSMIPAVTATPQAVIPEAIGPVDRRVIGGGGGTSTGGSFKVDGTVAEVSGSNTLSGGTFTLNGGFWNTLQITATPTPTSTPTPTPTPTSTPTPTPIPTATPTPTPTPIPTATPTPTPNPSPTPTPTPAPNVVQFSSSNYSVTEACTTLTITVNRIGNTSGAASVDYNTSDVTATERGDYITAIGTLRFAAGETSKSFVVLINDDSYVEGNETFNVNLSNPSGVGLGSPSIATVTIIDNPTEPATNMIDDPRNYVCQHYHDFLNRQPDQSGWDFWTNQITSCGTDQACIELKRINVSAAYFLSIEFQQTGYLVERIYKTAYGDALGTSTLGGAHQLAVPIVRLIEFLQDTQKIGQGVVVNQAGWETVLENNKQTFTSEFVQRSRFMTAFPTSMTAAQFVDTLNTNTGNSLSQSERDQLVADLTSATKTRAQVLRAVAETPALLNSEFNRAFVLMQYFGYLVRNPNDPPDSDYTGYDFWLAKLNQFNGNFVTAEMVKAFITSIEYRQRFGP
;
A
#
# COMPACT_ATOMS: atom_id res chain seq x y z
N MET A 1 -26.46 -26.29 48.54
CA MET A 1 -26.09 -24.93 48.07
C MET A 1 -24.83 -25.06 47.22
N LYS A 2 -24.71 -24.33 46.10
CA LYS A 2 -23.61 -24.47 45.12
C LYS A 2 -22.96 -23.10 44.86
N LYS A 3 -21.64 -22.98 44.96
CA LYS A 3 -20.91 -21.75 44.58
C LYS A 3 -20.87 -21.61 43.04
N PRO A 4 -21.00 -20.41 42.47
CA PRO A 4 -20.75 -20.18 41.04
C PRO A 4 -19.25 -20.17 40.73
N SER A 5 -18.87 -20.65 39.54
CA SER A 5 -17.52 -20.62 38.99
C SER A 5 -17.27 -19.34 38.16
N PRO A 6 -16.00 -18.91 37.98
CA PRO A 6 -15.69 -17.68 37.26
C PRO A 6 -15.97 -17.80 35.75
N LYS A 7 -16.61 -16.78 35.17
CA LYS A 7 -16.79 -16.66 33.72
C LYS A 7 -15.48 -16.18 33.08
N LYS A 8 -14.80 -17.04 32.32
CA LYS A 8 -13.80 -16.58 31.34
C LYS A 8 -14.52 -15.77 30.25
N ARG A 9 -14.05 -14.56 29.95
CA ARG A 9 -14.44 -13.82 28.73
C ARG A 9 -13.41 -14.13 27.65
N LEU A 10 -13.87 -14.57 26.49
CA LEU A 10 -13.07 -14.61 25.27
C LEU A 10 -13.32 -13.28 24.53
N LEU A 11 -12.25 -12.53 24.26
CA LEU A 11 -12.33 -11.30 23.47
C LEU A 11 -11.94 -11.64 22.04
N LEU A 12 -12.87 -11.48 21.09
CA LEU A 12 -12.64 -11.77 19.67
C LEU A 12 -12.52 -10.46 18.90
N LEU A 13 -11.31 -10.15 18.46
CA LEU A 13 -11.04 -9.06 17.51
C LEU A 13 -11.46 -9.51 16.11
N ILE A 14 -12.18 -8.66 15.37
CA ILE A 14 -12.63 -8.93 13.99
C ILE A 14 -12.30 -7.70 13.14
N GLY A 15 -11.45 -7.86 12.14
CA GLY A 15 -11.24 -6.87 11.06
C GLY A 15 -12.13 -7.18 9.85
N PRO A 16 -12.49 -6.18 9.03
CA PRO A 16 -13.40 -6.35 7.90
C PRO A 16 -12.68 -6.69 6.56
N ALA A 17 -13.28 -7.55 5.74
CA ALA A 17 -12.85 -7.81 4.36
C ALA A 17 -14.01 -8.36 3.48
N VAL A 18 -13.92 -8.14 2.15
CA VAL A 18 -14.76 -8.72 1.05
C VAL A 18 -16.24 -8.29 1.02
N VAL A 19 -16.87 -7.58 0.04
CA VAL A 19 -16.73 -7.30 -1.42
C VAL A 19 -17.72 -8.06 -2.33
N PHE A 20 -18.66 -7.28 -2.91
CA PHE A 20 -19.38 -7.33 -4.22
C PHE A 20 -19.81 -8.60 -4.99
N ALA A 21 -20.93 -8.43 -5.73
CA ALA A 21 -21.51 -9.23 -6.82
C ALA A 21 -22.69 -8.40 -7.45
N VAL A 22 -23.11 -8.43 -8.73
CA VAL A 22 -22.73 -9.08 -10.01
C VAL A 22 -23.03 -8.09 -11.17
N ALA A 23 -22.41 -8.20 -12.36
CA ALA A 23 -22.75 -7.39 -13.55
C ALA A 23 -23.08 -8.24 -14.81
N VAL A 24 -24.36 -8.61 -15.00
CA VAL A 24 -24.90 -9.20 -16.25
C VAL A 24 -26.36 -8.75 -16.43
N THR A 25 -26.63 -7.70 -17.21
CA THR A 25 -27.95 -7.35 -17.85
C THR A 25 -27.89 -5.98 -18.58
N ALA A 26 -26.97 -5.80 -19.54
CA ALA A 26 -26.81 -4.53 -20.28
C ALA A 26 -27.19 -4.61 -21.77
N GLU A 27 -26.97 -5.75 -22.44
CA GLU A 27 -27.08 -5.85 -23.91
C GLU A 27 -28.53 -5.81 -24.41
N GLN A 28 -29.49 -6.41 -23.68
CA GLN A 28 -30.90 -6.46 -24.10
C GLN A 28 -31.66 -5.11 -24.02
N ARG A 29 -31.01 -3.99 -23.68
CA ARG A 29 -31.68 -2.69 -23.48
C ARG A 29 -31.29 -1.58 -24.45
N MET A 30 -30.31 -1.79 -25.33
CA MET A 30 -29.99 -0.82 -26.40
C MET A 30 -30.70 -1.10 -27.72
N GLU A 31 -30.93 -2.36 -28.10
CA GLU A 31 -31.64 -2.70 -29.34
C GLU A 31 -33.07 -2.11 -29.38
N GLN A 32 -33.79 -2.11 -28.25
CA GLN A 32 -35.14 -1.52 -28.18
C GLN A 32 -35.18 0.00 -28.36
N ARG A 33 -34.05 0.73 -28.24
CA ARG A 33 -33.99 2.19 -28.48
C ARG A 33 -33.55 2.58 -29.89
N ALA A 34 -33.07 1.63 -30.70
CA ALA A 34 -32.73 1.87 -32.10
C ALA A 34 -33.97 1.87 -33.03
N VAL A 35 -35.06 1.21 -32.62
CA VAL A 35 -36.24 0.96 -33.48
C VAL A 35 -37.22 2.14 -33.54
N GLU A 36 -37.24 3.02 -32.53
CA GLU A 36 -38.28 4.06 -32.38
C GLU A 36 -38.08 5.34 -33.21
N ARG A 37 -37.11 5.37 -34.15
CA ARG A 37 -36.84 6.54 -35.02
C ARG A 37 -36.65 6.25 -36.52
N ARG A 38 -37.48 5.37 -37.12
CA ARG A 38 -37.84 5.44 -38.55
C ARG A 38 -39.00 4.51 -38.93
N ALA A 39 -40.17 5.09 -39.23
CA ALA A 39 -41.23 4.42 -39.97
C ALA A 39 -42.19 5.42 -40.66
N PRO A 40 -42.19 5.53 -41.99
CA PRO A 40 -43.42 5.67 -42.77
C PRO A 40 -44.07 4.29 -42.95
N ALA A 41 -45.39 4.21 -43.09
CA ALA A 41 -46.13 2.95 -43.11
C ALA A 41 -46.19 2.28 -44.49
N SER A 42 -46.18 0.93 -44.55
CA SER A 42 -47.20 0.11 -45.25
C SER A 42 -46.96 -1.42 -45.12
N ALA A 43 -47.98 -2.20 -45.53
CA ALA A 43 -48.00 -3.63 -45.86
C ALA A 43 -47.98 -4.70 -44.73
N LYS A 44 -48.74 -5.78 -44.96
CA LYS A 44 -48.98 -6.93 -44.06
C LYS A 44 -48.30 -8.21 -44.59
N SER A 45 -47.82 -9.09 -43.68
CA SER A 45 -47.97 -10.57 -43.74
C SER A 45 -47.40 -11.17 -42.42
N MET A 46 -48.12 -11.84 -41.51
CA MET A 46 -48.78 -13.17 -41.51
C MET A 46 -47.88 -14.42 -41.34
N ILE A 47 -48.13 -15.17 -40.24
CA ILE A 47 -48.00 -16.64 -40.06
C ILE A 47 -46.57 -17.22 -39.84
N PRO A 48 -46.33 -18.14 -38.85
CA PRO A 48 -46.99 -18.39 -37.55
C PRO A 48 -45.98 -18.58 -36.38
N ALA A 49 -46.45 -19.02 -35.21
CA ALA A 49 -45.60 -19.45 -34.08
C ALA A 49 -45.32 -20.96 -34.08
N VAL A 50 -44.22 -21.38 -33.44
CA VAL A 50 -43.93 -22.78 -33.08
C VAL A 50 -43.73 -22.87 -31.56
N THR A 51 -44.38 -23.85 -30.93
CA THR A 51 -44.29 -24.11 -29.48
C THR A 51 -43.18 -25.10 -29.15
N ALA A 52 -42.49 -24.87 -28.03
CA ALA A 52 -41.60 -25.84 -27.38
C ALA A 52 -42.06 -26.07 -25.94
N THR A 53 -42.09 -27.32 -25.50
CA THR A 53 -42.60 -27.74 -24.18
C THR A 53 -41.56 -27.58 -23.06
N PRO A 54 -41.97 -27.23 -21.83
CA PRO A 54 -41.06 -27.20 -20.70
C PRO A 54 -40.62 -28.61 -20.30
N GLN A 55 -39.32 -28.89 -20.27
CA GLN A 55 -38.78 -30.06 -19.57
C GLN A 55 -38.64 -29.73 -18.08
N ALA A 56 -39.14 -30.63 -17.23
CA ALA A 56 -38.88 -30.57 -15.79
C ALA A 56 -37.47 -31.11 -15.50
N VAL A 57 -36.61 -30.26 -14.91
CA VAL A 57 -35.30 -30.66 -14.40
C VAL A 57 -35.45 -31.06 -12.92
N ILE A 58 -34.93 -32.23 -12.57
CA ILE A 58 -34.93 -32.75 -11.20
C ILE A 58 -33.83 -32.01 -10.41
N PRO A 59 -34.04 -31.61 -9.14
CA PRO A 59 -33.00 -30.93 -8.37
C PRO A 59 -31.82 -31.86 -8.08
N GLU A 60 -30.67 -31.57 -8.70
CA GLU A 60 -29.39 -32.23 -8.38
C GLU A 60 -28.77 -31.58 -7.14
N ALA A 61 -28.26 -32.39 -6.21
CA ALA A 61 -27.78 -31.92 -4.91
C ALA A 61 -26.34 -31.37 -5.01
N ILE A 62 -26.22 -30.06 -5.28
CA ILE A 62 -24.92 -29.38 -5.33
C ILE A 62 -24.33 -29.25 -3.90
N GLY A 63 -23.05 -29.59 -3.77
CA GLY A 63 -22.29 -29.54 -2.52
C GLY A 63 -21.87 -28.12 -2.09
N PRO A 64 -20.94 -27.99 -1.12
CA PRO A 64 -20.53 -26.69 -0.59
C PRO A 64 -19.90 -25.79 -1.67
N VAL A 65 -20.31 -24.53 -1.68
CA VAL A 65 -19.95 -23.53 -2.71
C VAL A 65 -18.47 -23.14 -2.62
N ASP A 66 -17.78 -23.16 -3.75
CA ASP A 66 -16.37 -22.76 -3.89
C ASP A 66 -16.17 -21.25 -3.66
N ARG A 67 -15.08 -20.87 -3.01
CA ARG A 67 -14.76 -19.47 -2.66
C ARG A 67 -13.91 -18.82 -3.75
N ARG A 68 -14.57 -18.16 -4.71
CA ARG A 68 -13.91 -17.25 -5.65
C ARG A 68 -14.67 -15.92 -5.68
N VAL A 69 -14.02 -14.86 -5.19
CA VAL A 69 -14.52 -13.48 -5.25
C VAL A 69 -13.54 -12.65 -6.05
N ILE A 70 -14.04 -11.88 -7.02
CA ILE A 70 -13.25 -10.96 -7.82
C ILE A 70 -13.57 -9.54 -7.33
N GLY A 71 -12.54 -8.76 -6.98
CA GLY A 71 -12.69 -7.36 -6.61
C GLY A 71 -12.61 -6.44 -7.83
N GLY A 72 -13.55 -5.50 -7.95
CA GLY A 72 -13.56 -4.46 -8.98
C GLY A 72 -14.98 -4.05 -9.38
N GLY A 73 -15.34 -2.78 -9.20
CA GLY A 73 -16.71 -2.33 -9.47
C GLY A 73 -17.07 -0.93 -8.92
N GLY A 74 -16.36 0.10 -9.35
CA GLY A 74 -16.80 1.48 -9.11
C GLY A 74 -17.92 1.88 -10.10
N GLY A 75 -19.07 2.30 -9.59
CA GLY A 75 -20.19 2.75 -10.43
C GLY A 75 -21.36 3.33 -9.65
N THR A 76 -21.97 4.39 -10.16
CA THR A 76 -23.15 5.05 -9.59
C THR A 76 -24.45 4.50 -10.18
N SER A 77 -25.10 3.57 -9.48
CA SER A 77 -26.37 2.97 -9.91
C SER A 77 -27.57 3.44 -9.06
N THR A 78 -28.11 4.63 -9.40
CA THR A 78 -29.39 5.08 -8.84
C THR A 78 -30.53 4.16 -9.29
N GLY A 79 -31.28 3.59 -8.35
CA GLY A 79 -32.50 2.82 -8.64
C GLY A 79 -32.36 1.29 -8.72
N GLY A 80 -31.26 0.71 -8.20
CA GLY A 80 -31.16 -0.74 -8.02
C GLY A 80 -32.17 -1.27 -6.98
N SER A 81 -32.92 -2.31 -7.34
CA SER A 81 -33.74 -3.09 -6.42
C SER A 81 -33.52 -4.59 -6.69
N PHE A 82 -33.29 -5.36 -5.64
CA PHE A 82 -33.09 -6.80 -5.72
C PHE A 82 -34.24 -7.53 -5.01
N LYS A 83 -34.62 -8.69 -5.54
CA LYS A 83 -35.53 -9.61 -4.86
C LYS A 83 -34.73 -10.56 -3.98
N VAL A 84 -35.30 -10.88 -2.82
CA VAL A 84 -34.87 -12.01 -1.98
C VAL A 84 -36.03 -12.99 -1.93
N ASP A 85 -35.93 -14.08 -2.69
CA ASP A 85 -36.89 -15.16 -2.64
C ASP A 85 -36.49 -16.14 -1.53
N GLY A 86 -36.91 -15.84 -0.29
CA GLY A 86 -36.60 -16.65 0.90
C GLY A 86 -37.12 -16.05 2.20
N THR A 87 -37.24 -16.88 3.25
CA THR A 87 -37.79 -16.46 4.55
C THR A 87 -36.70 -15.85 5.43
N VAL A 88 -36.75 -14.53 5.65
CA VAL A 88 -35.87 -13.84 6.60
C VAL A 88 -36.50 -13.88 8.00
N ALA A 89 -35.74 -14.33 9.00
CA ALA A 89 -36.19 -14.42 10.39
C ALA A 89 -35.59 -13.28 11.24
N GLU A 90 -36.29 -12.14 11.31
CA GLU A 90 -36.07 -11.18 12.38
C GLU A 90 -36.71 -11.67 13.69
N VAL A 91 -36.06 -11.41 14.83
CA VAL A 91 -36.59 -11.74 16.16
C VAL A 91 -36.87 -10.46 16.93
N SER A 92 -37.95 -9.76 16.55
CA SER A 92 -38.71 -8.93 17.48
C SER A 92 -40.19 -8.89 17.08
N GLY A 93 -41.09 -8.88 18.06
CA GLY A 93 -42.43 -8.29 17.88
C GLY A 93 -43.39 -8.86 16.82
N SER A 94 -43.35 -10.17 16.53
CA SER A 94 -44.47 -10.92 15.92
C SER A 94 -45.18 -10.28 14.70
N ASN A 95 -44.54 -10.30 13.53
CA ASN A 95 -45.23 -10.28 12.22
C ASN A 95 -44.36 -10.99 11.17
N THR A 96 -44.97 -11.79 10.29
CA THR A 96 -44.26 -12.45 9.17
C THR A 96 -44.57 -11.72 7.88
N LEU A 97 -43.57 -11.10 7.24
CA LEU A 97 -43.72 -10.50 5.92
C LEU A 97 -43.30 -11.50 4.84
N SER A 98 -44.24 -11.83 3.94
CA SER A 98 -44.05 -12.78 2.84
C SER A 98 -44.07 -12.04 1.51
N GLY A 99 -42.88 -11.74 0.96
CA GLY A 99 -42.71 -11.13 -0.36
C GLY A 99 -42.84 -9.60 -0.34
N GLY A 100 -41.75 -8.90 -0.65
CA GLY A 100 -41.72 -7.44 -0.78
C GLY A 100 -40.45 -6.97 -1.49
N THR A 101 -40.50 -5.79 -2.11
CA THR A 101 -39.34 -5.17 -2.76
C THR A 101 -38.68 -4.19 -1.80
N PHE A 102 -37.37 -4.25 -1.66
CA PHE A 102 -36.58 -3.30 -0.86
C PHE A 102 -35.98 -2.21 -1.76
N THR A 103 -36.02 -0.95 -1.31
CA THR A 103 -35.56 0.22 -2.08
C THR A 103 -34.61 1.06 -1.24
N LEU A 104 -33.38 1.24 -1.72
CA LEU A 104 -32.36 2.08 -1.09
C LEU A 104 -32.36 3.49 -1.71
N ASN A 105 -32.43 4.53 -0.86
CA ASN A 105 -32.43 5.93 -1.28
C ASN A 105 -31.18 6.68 -0.78
N GLY A 106 -30.07 6.55 -1.52
CA GLY A 106 -28.92 7.45 -1.46
C GLY A 106 -27.93 7.24 -0.29
N GLY A 107 -26.65 7.51 -0.57
CA GLY A 107 -25.55 7.49 0.40
C GLY A 107 -24.51 6.39 0.12
N PHE A 108 -23.24 6.79 0.01
CA PHE A 108 -22.12 5.86 0.24
C PHE A 108 -21.97 5.64 1.76
N TRP A 109 -21.50 4.46 2.17
CA TRP A 109 -21.30 4.03 3.56
C TRP A 109 -22.56 3.75 4.42
N ASN A 110 -23.32 2.71 4.06
CA ASN A 110 -24.26 2.06 5.00
C ASN A 110 -24.07 0.54 5.01
N THR A 111 -23.36 0.03 6.02
CA THR A 111 -23.08 -1.41 6.18
C THR A 111 -24.18 -2.09 7.01
N LEU A 112 -24.96 -2.99 6.41
CA LEU A 112 -25.83 -3.90 7.15
C LEU A 112 -25.01 -5.05 7.75
N GLN A 113 -24.99 -5.16 9.09
CA GLN A 113 -24.41 -6.33 9.76
C GLN A 113 -25.37 -7.51 9.74
N ILE A 114 -24.90 -8.68 9.32
CA ILE A 114 -25.64 -9.95 9.43
C ILE A 114 -24.76 -10.94 10.21
N THR A 115 -25.22 -11.33 11.40
CA THR A 115 -24.45 -12.20 12.31
C THR A 115 -24.86 -13.66 12.13
N ALA A 116 -24.01 -14.45 11.47
CA ALA A 116 -24.16 -15.90 11.39
C ALA A 116 -23.46 -16.60 12.59
N THR A 117 -24.21 -17.39 13.35
CA THR A 117 -23.67 -18.19 14.47
C THR A 117 -23.25 -19.58 13.98
N PRO A 118 -21.98 -20.02 14.14
CA PRO A 118 -21.55 -21.34 13.72
C PRO A 118 -22.07 -22.45 14.68
N THR A 119 -22.63 -23.51 14.11
CA THR A 119 -22.98 -24.75 14.82
C THR A 119 -21.70 -25.54 15.15
N PRO A 120 -21.55 -26.11 16.36
CA PRO A 120 -20.32 -26.81 16.76
C PRO A 120 -20.16 -28.17 16.08
N THR A 121 -19.00 -28.37 15.43
CA THR A 121 -18.55 -29.68 14.92
C THR A 121 -18.00 -30.57 16.03
N SER A 122 -18.06 -31.89 15.87
CA SER A 122 -17.66 -32.88 16.87
C SER A 122 -16.14 -33.01 17.09
N THR A 123 -15.77 -33.34 18.34
CA THR A 123 -14.37 -33.49 18.80
C THR A 123 -13.71 -34.76 18.27
N PRO A 124 -12.46 -34.72 17.76
CA PRO A 124 -11.67 -35.91 17.44
C PRO A 124 -11.03 -36.57 18.68
N THR A 125 -10.87 -37.90 18.62
CA THR A 125 -10.28 -38.75 19.67
C THR A 125 -8.75 -38.60 19.76
N PRO A 126 -8.13 -38.65 20.95
CA PRO A 126 -6.66 -38.56 21.09
C PRO A 126 -5.90 -39.83 20.66
N THR A 127 -4.79 -39.63 19.96
CA THR A 127 -3.80 -40.65 19.56
C THR A 127 -2.76 -40.88 20.67
N PRO A 128 -2.27 -42.12 20.93
CA PRO A 128 -1.38 -42.41 22.06
C PRO A 128 0.06 -41.91 21.92
N THR A 129 0.70 -41.72 23.09
CA THR A 129 2.06 -41.21 23.28
C THR A 129 3.17 -42.20 22.86
N PRO A 130 4.27 -41.75 22.21
CA PRO A 130 5.44 -42.58 21.95
C PRO A 130 6.33 -42.79 23.20
N THR A 131 6.98 -43.96 23.25
CA THR A 131 7.84 -44.42 24.37
C THR A 131 9.24 -43.76 24.37
N SER A 132 9.90 -43.74 25.53
CA SER A 132 11.25 -43.18 25.72
C SER A 132 12.40 -44.09 25.22
N THR A 133 13.45 -43.44 24.70
CA THR A 133 14.71 -44.06 24.22
C THR A 133 15.74 -44.16 25.38
N PRO A 134 16.56 -45.23 25.46
CA PRO A 134 17.50 -45.44 26.57
C PRO A 134 18.79 -44.59 26.52
N THR A 135 19.40 -44.44 27.70
CA THR A 135 20.64 -43.68 27.99
C THR A 135 21.92 -44.36 27.45
N PRO A 136 22.94 -43.61 26.97
CA PRO A 136 24.24 -44.16 26.57
C PRO A 136 25.17 -44.49 27.76
N THR A 137 26.02 -45.50 27.55
CA THR A 137 27.03 -46.01 28.51
C THR A 137 28.32 -45.17 28.52
N PRO A 138 29.02 -44.98 29.66
CA PRO A 138 30.29 -44.25 29.72
C PRO A 138 31.48 -44.97 29.07
N ILE A 139 32.46 -44.18 28.62
CA ILE A 139 33.72 -44.61 27.98
C ILE A 139 34.83 -44.77 29.05
N PRO A 140 35.70 -45.80 28.98
CA PRO A 140 36.78 -46.01 29.94
C PRO A 140 37.97 -45.05 29.78
N THR A 141 38.61 -44.71 30.91
CA THR A 141 39.78 -43.82 31.02
C THR A 141 41.08 -44.46 30.48
N ALA A 142 41.92 -43.68 29.81
CA ALA A 142 43.25 -44.11 29.34
C ALA A 142 44.34 -44.01 30.44
N THR A 143 45.31 -44.92 30.40
CA THR A 143 46.45 -45.02 31.33
C THR A 143 47.59 -44.05 30.96
N PRO A 144 48.31 -43.44 31.93
CA PRO A 144 49.43 -42.55 31.65
C PRO A 144 50.71 -43.28 31.19
N THR A 145 51.41 -42.69 30.22
CA THR A 145 52.72 -43.12 29.70
C THR A 145 53.87 -42.43 30.49
N PRO A 146 54.99 -43.12 30.80
CA PRO A 146 56.06 -42.55 31.63
C PRO A 146 56.92 -41.47 30.94
N THR A 147 57.43 -40.55 31.76
CA THR A 147 58.26 -39.40 31.37
C THR A 147 59.72 -39.79 31.03
N PRO A 148 60.30 -39.35 29.90
CA PRO A 148 61.72 -39.52 29.60
C PRO A 148 62.62 -38.49 30.34
N THR A 149 63.87 -38.90 30.61
CA THR A 149 64.90 -38.13 31.35
C THR A 149 65.42 -36.92 30.55
N PRO A 150 65.73 -35.77 31.20
CA PRO A 150 66.26 -34.60 30.51
C PRO A 150 67.69 -34.78 29.98
N ILE A 151 67.94 -34.18 28.81
CA ILE A 151 69.27 -34.03 28.18
C ILE A 151 69.82 -32.63 28.53
N PRO A 152 71.13 -32.46 28.80
CA PRO A 152 71.70 -31.17 29.20
C PRO A 152 71.59 -30.08 28.11
N THR A 153 71.22 -28.88 28.54
CA THR A 153 70.99 -27.70 27.69
C THR A 153 72.28 -27.16 27.07
N ALA A 154 72.28 -26.94 25.75
CA ALA A 154 73.31 -26.15 25.07
C ALA A 154 72.99 -24.65 25.14
N THR A 155 74.01 -23.81 25.31
CA THR A 155 73.86 -22.34 25.39
C THR A 155 73.28 -21.77 24.09
N PRO A 156 72.19 -20.98 24.14
CA PRO A 156 71.57 -20.44 22.93
C PRO A 156 72.42 -19.34 22.29
N THR A 157 72.67 -19.47 20.98
CA THR A 157 73.10 -18.38 20.11
C THR A 157 72.00 -17.31 20.03
N PRO A 158 72.31 -16.01 19.99
CA PRO A 158 71.28 -14.97 19.88
C PRO A 158 70.48 -15.10 18.58
N THR A 159 69.20 -15.43 18.70
CA THR A 159 68.24 -15.48 17.60
C THR A 159 68.07 -14.09 16.98
N PRO A 160 68.02 -13.95 15.64
CA PRO A 160 67.63 -12.68 15.03
C PRO A 160 66.21 -12.29 15.47
N ASN A 161 66.02 -11.01 15.80
CA ASN A 161 64.73 -10.48 16.25
C ASN A 161 63.64 -10.77 15.21
N PRO A 162 62.53 -11.47 15.55
CA PRO A 162 61.48 -11.74 14.58
C PRO A 162 60.88 -10.43 14.07
N SER A 163 60.86 -10.26 12.75
CA SER A 163 60.06 -9.21 12.12
C SER A 163 58.60 -9.35 12.58
N PRO A 164 57.91 -8.26 12.98
CA PRO A 164 56.55 -8.36 13.49
C PRO A 164 55.65 -9.01 12.43
N THR A 165 55.07 -10.16 12.77
CA THR A 165 54.02 -10.79 11.97
C THR A 165 52.92 -9.75 11.74
N PRO A 166 52.53 -9.44 10.50
CA PRO A 166 51.52 -8.41 10.26
C PRO A 166 50.22 -8.84 10.94
N THR A 167 49.74 -8.02 11.87
CA THR A 167 48.42 -8.19 12.49
C THR A 167 47.40 -8.32 11.37
N PRO A 168 46.58 -9.40 11.32
CA PRO A 168 45.64 -9.59 10.23
C PRO A 168 44.67 -8.41 10.20
N THR A 169 44.68 -7.66 9.09
CA THR A 169 43.74 -6.57 8.85
C THR A 169 42.32 -7.09 9.07
N PRO A 170 41.50 -6.47 9.94
CA PRO A 170 40.14 -6.93 10.17
C PRO A 170 39.37 -7.01 8.84
N ALA A 171 38.75 -8.16 8.58
CA ALA A 171 37.95 -8.34 7.37
C ALA A 171 36.84 -7.27 7.32
N PRO A 172 36.65 -6.57 6.19
CA PRO A 172 35.77 -5.41 6.12
C PRO A 172 34.32 -5.82 6.39
N ASN A 173 33.74 -5.32 7.48
CA ASN A 173 32.34 -5.49 7.84
C ASN A 173 31.50 -4.35 7.25
N VAL A 174 31.11 -4.48 5.98
CA VAL A 174 30.61 -3.37 5.16
C VAL A 174 29.39 -3.74 4.32
N VAL A 175 28.64 -2.74 3.89
CA VAL A 175 27.61 -2.83 2.84
C VAL A 175 27.96 -1.94 1.65
N GLN A 176 27.73 -2.45 0.44
CA GLN A 176 28.06 -1.79 -0.82
C GLN A 176 27.18 -2.32 -1.95
N PHE A 177 27.02 -1.56 -3.04
CA PHE A 177 26.35 -2.04 -4.24
C PHE A 177 27.10 -3.22 -4.87
N SER A 178 26.39 -4.12 -5.55
CA SER A 178 26.99 -5.26 -6.27
C SER A 178 27.78 -4.85 -7.51
N SER A 179 27.48 -3.68 -8.07
CA SER A 179 28.19 -3.05 -9.20
C SER A 179 28.32 -1.55 -8.94
N SER A 180 29.31 -0.90 -9.55
CA SER A 180 29.44 0.56 -9.59
C SER A 180 28.58 1.21 -10.68
N ASN A 181 28.16 0.42 -11.67
CA ASN A 181 27.36 0.86 -12.80
C ASN A 181 26.21 -0.12 -13.05
N TYR A 182 25.02 0.39 -13.36
CA TYR A 182 23.88 -0.37 -13.86
C TYR A 182 23.37 0.28 -15.14
N SER A 183 22.66 -0.48 -15.97
CA SER A 183 22.06 0.04 -17.20
C SER A 183 20.69 -0.60 -17.42
N VAL A 184 19.74 0.20 -17.91
CA VAL A 184 18.36 -0.21 -18.19
C VAL A 184 17.89 0.53 -19.45
N THR A 185 17.10 -0.12 -20.30
CA THR A 185 16.46 0.56 -21.44
C THR A 185 15.25 1.34 -20.96
N GLU A 186 15.06 2.52 -21.53
CA GLU A 186 13.87 3.35 -21.37
C GLU A 186 12.61 2.55 -21.72
N ALA A 187 11.63 2.59 -20.83
CA ALA A 187 10.37 1.85 -20.88
C ALA A 187 9.71 2.01 -19.51
N CYS A 188 8.39 1.84 -19.43
CA CYS A 188 7.72 1.70 -18.15
C CYS A 188 8.11 0.35 -17.49
N THR A 189 9.26 0.32 -16.81
CA THR A 189 9.97 -0.90 -16.40
C THR A 189 10.61 -0.77 -15.00
N THR A 190 11.39 -1.77 -14.60
CA THR A 190 12.11 -1.82 -13.32
C THR A 190 13.58 -2.17 -13.47
N LEU A 191 14.41 -1.47 -12.73
CA LEU A 191 15.80 -1.85 -12.48
C LEU A 191 15.94 -2.38 -11.04
N THR A 192 16.44 -3.60 -10.88
CA THR A 192 16.75 -4.17 -9.55
C THR A 192 18.18 -3.82 -9.13
N ILE A 193 18.31 -2.97 -8.11
CA ILE A 193 19.60 -2.61 -7.51
C ILE A 193 19.90 -3.58 -6.37
N THR A 194 21.10 -4.16 -6.34
CA THR A 194 21.51 -5.14 -5.33
C THR A 194 22.64 -4.59 -4.45
N VAL A 195 22.51 -4.82 -3.14
CA VAL A 195 23.42 -4.36 -2.08
C VAL A 195 23.92 -5.57 -1.30
N ASN A 196 25.24 -5.78 -1.35
CA ASN A 196 25.93 -6.89 -0.71
C ASN A 196 26.49 -6.47 0.65
N ARG A 197 26.36 -7.35 1.63
CA ARG A 197 26.95 -7.26 2.97
C ARG A 197 28.13 -8.22 3.07
N ILE A 198 29.31 -7.67 3.33
CA ILE A 198 30.59 -8.36 3.40
C ILE A 198 31.09 -8.33 4.85
N GLY A 199 31.84 -9.35 5.27
CA GLY A 199 32.41 -9.43 6.62
C GLY A 199 31.50 -10.17 7.61
N ASN A 200 31.22 -9.58 8.77
CA ASN A 200 30.52 -10.28 9.84
C ASN A 200 28.98 -10.15 9.73
N THR A 201 28.34 -11.25 9.30
CA THR A 201 26.88 -11.36 9.22
C THR A 201 26.20 -11.85 10.50
N SER A 202 26.93 -12.13 11.60
CA SER A 202 26.35 -12.76 12.81
C SER A 202 25.29 -11.93 13.55
N GLY A 203 25.27 -10.61 13.35
CA GLY A 203 24.27 -9.70 13.88
C GLY A 203 23.39 -9.09 12.79
N ALA A 204 22.29 -8.45 13.18
CA ALA A 204 21.50 -7.64 12.25
C ALA A 204 22.28 -6.38 11.80
N ALA A 205 21.92 -5.84 10.64
CA ALA A 205 22.46 -4.58 10.12
C ALA A 205 21.39 -3.83 9.30
N SER A 206 21.60 -2.53 9.06
CA SER A 206 20.78 -1.77 8.10
C SER A 206 21.58 -0.68 7.40
N VAL A 207 21.05 -0.21 6.26
CA VAL A 207 21.59 0.92 5.50
C VAL A 207 20.44 1.60 4.76
N ASP A 208 20.45 2.92 4.72
CA ASP A 208 19.48 3.70 3.96
C ASP A 208 19.95 3.85 2.51
N TYR A 209 19.02 3.88 1.57
CA TYR A 209 19.27 4.16 0.16
C TYR A 209 18.41 5.32 -0.34
N ASN A 210 18.93 6.07 -1.29
CA ASN A 210 18.16 6.99 -2.12
C ASN A 210 18.68 7.01 -3.56
N THR A 211 17.85 7.50 -4.47
CA THR A 211 18.24 8.02 -5.79
C THR A 211 18.63 9.50 -5.71
N SER A 212 19.37 9.98 -6.70
CA SER A 212 19.64 11.40 -6.91
C SER A 212 20.02 11.69 -8.37
N ASP A 213 19.42 12.74 -8.92
CA ASP A 213 19.58 13.20 -10.31
C ASP A 213 21.04 13.44 -10.74
N VAL A 214 21.32 13.33 -12.05
CA VAL A 214 22.59 13.79 -12.66
C VAL A 214 22.31 14.47 -14.00
N THR A 215 21.72 13.73 -14.93
CA THR A 215 21.04 14.28 -16.11
C THR A 215 19.57 13.88 -16.04
N ALA A 216 19.32 12.57 -15.84
CA ALA A 216 18.00 12.06 -15.48
C ALA A 216 17.54 12.61 -14.14
N THR A 217 16.23 12.72 -14.02
CA THR A 217 15.43 13.43 -13.03
C THR A 217 14.39 12.51 -12.40
N GLU A 218 14.09 12.72 -11.12
CA GLU A 218 13.01 11.99 -10.41
C GLU A 218 11.58 12.34 -10.87
N ARG A 219 11.40 12.94 -12.05
CA ARG A 219 10.12 13.44 -12.57
C ARG A 219 9.82 12.99 -14.00
N GLY A 220 10.74 13.11 -14.94
CA GLY A 220 10.59 12.50 -16.25
C GLY A 220 10.81 10.99 -16.14
N ASP A 221 12.04 10.61 -15.82
CA ASP A 221 12.70 9.46 -16.46
C ASP A 221 12.80 8.27 -15.48
N TYR A 222 12.79 8.56 -14.18
CA TYR A 222 12.70 7.56 -13.12
C TYR A 222 11.86 8.04 -11.92
N ILE A 223 11.40 7.12 -11.06
CA ILE A 223 10.71 7.45 -9.80
C ILE A 223 11.66 7.34 -8.62
N THR A 224 11.65 8.33 -7.72
CA THR A 224 12.45 8.38 -6.49
C THR A 224 12.41 7.06 -5.72
N ALA A 225 13.52 6.32 -5.64
CA ALA A 225 13.59 5.10 -4.83
C ALA A 225 14.30 5.40 -3.51
N ILE A 226 13.57 5.36 -2.38
CA ILE A 226 14.08 5.80 -1.07
C ILE A 226 13.58 4.92 0.08
N GLY A 227 14.50 4.40 0.89
CA GLY A 227 14.14 3.51 1.99
C GLY A 227 15.32 2.97 2.79
N THR A 228 15.06 1.91 3.57
CA THR A 228 16.06 1.27 4.45
C THR A 228 16.13 -0.23 4.15
N LEU A 229 17.29 -0.73 3.72
CA LEU A 229 17.54 -2.16 3.65
C LEU A 229 17.87 -2.68 5.05
N ARG A 230 17.15 -3.72 5.50
CA ARG A 230 17.37 -4.39 6.79
C ARG A 230 17.88 -5.82 6.56
N PHE A 231 19.09 -6.11 7.04
CA PHE A 231 19.72 -7.43 6.98
C PHE A 231 19.56 -8.11 8.34
N ALA A 232 18.90 -9.27 8.39
CA ALA A 232 18.89 -10.14 9.54
C ALA A 232 20.28 -10.80 9.76
N ALA A 233 20.43 -11.51 10.88
CA ALA A 233 21.62 -12.32 11.12
C ALA A 233 21.74 -13.42 10.04
N GLY A 234 22.91 -13.54 9.43
CA GLY A 234 23.21 -14.45 8.32
C GLY A 234 22.93 -13.87 6.92
N GLU A 235 22.16 -12.79 6.77
CA GLU A 235 21.85 -12.23 5.44
C GLU A 235 23.04 -11.47 4.84
N THR A 236 23.45 -11.89 3.64
CA THR A 236 24.60 -11.37 2.88
C THR A 236 24.24 -10.44 1.72
N SER A 237 22.97 -10.37 1.31
CA SER A 237 22.52 -9.52 0.20
C SER A 237 21.06 -9.10 0.37
N LYS A 238 20.72 -7.92 -0.15
CA LYS A 238 19.36 -7.38 -0.29
C LYS A 238 19.27 -6.60 -1.59
N SER A 239 18.05 -6.38 -2.07
CA SER A 239 17.78 -5.54 -3.23
C SER A 239 16.62 -4.59 -2.99
N PHE A 240 16.55 -3.56 -3.83
CA PHE A 240 15.37 -2.71 -4.03
C PHE A 240 15.17 -2.51 -5.54
N VAL A 241 14.01 -1.98 -5.92
CA VAL A 241 13.71 -1.61 -7.30
C VAL A 241 13.73 -0.10 -7.46
N VAL A 242 14.22 0.37 -8.61
CA VAL A 242 13.92 1.70 -9.14
C VAL A 242 12.94 1.51 -10.29
N LEU A 243 11.92 2.37 -10.38
CA LEU A 243 10.99 2.39 -11.50
C LEU A 243 11.55 3.34 -12.55
N ILE A 244 11.56 2.92 -13.81
CA ILE A 244 11.96 3.71 -14.97
C ILE A 244 10.68 4.06 -15.73
N ASN A 245 10.55 5.29 -16.21
CA ASN A 245 9.38 5.74 -16.92
C ASN A 245 9.57 5.61 -18.43
N ASP A 246 8.59 6.11 -19.20
CA ASP A 246 8.51 6.03 -20.65
C ASP A 246 7.93 7.37 -21.12
N ASP A 247 8.70 8.16 -21.85
CA ASP A 247 8.26 9.44 -22.42
C ASP A 247 8.41 9.47 -23.95
N SER A 248 8.58 10.63 -24.58
CA SER A 248 8.80 10.72 -26.03
C SER A 248 9.67 11.90 -26.46
N TYR A 249 10.57 12.32 -25.58
CA TYR A 249 11.67 13.22 -25.88
C TYR A 249 12.87 12.43 -26.41
N VAL A 250 13.66 13.04 -27.31
CA VAL A 250 14.87 12.40 -27.88
C VAL A 250 16.08 13.06 -27.24
N GLU A 251 16.54 12.48 -26.14
CA GLU A 251 17.50 13.12 -25.22
C GLU A 251 18.88 12.44 -25.20
N GLY A 252 18.95 11.17 -25.60
CA GLY A 252 20.15 10.33 -25.54
C GLY A 252 20.30 9.62 -24.20
N ASN A 253 21.34 8.79 -24.06
CA ASN A 253 21.60 8.04 -22.84
C ASN A 253 21.78 8.93 -21.59
N GLU A 254 20.77 8.93 -20.75
CA GLU A 254 20.68 9.69 -19.50
C GLU A 254 21.32 8.95 -18.29
N THR A 255 21.59 9.67 -17.19
CA THR A 255 22.13 9.08 -15.95
C THR A 255 21.54 9.66 -14.66
N PHE A 256 21.41 8.80 -13.65
CA PHE A 256 21.19 9.17 -12.24
C PHE A 256 22.09 8.34 -11.31
N ASN A 257 22.19 8.69 -10.03
CA ASN A 257 22.93 7.91 -9.03
C ASN A 257 22.00 7.25 -8.02
N VAL A 258 22.42 6.09 -7.49
CA VAL A 258 21.91 5.51 -6.25
C VAL A 258 22.99 5.58 -5.18
N ASN A 259 22.62 5.98 -3.97
CA ASN A 259 23.54 6.24 -2.86
C ASN A 259 23.19 5.39 -1.64
N LEU A 260 24.20 4.96 -0.87
CA LEU A 260 24.04 4.32 0.44
C LEU A 260 24.43 5.29 1.57
N SER A 261 23.64 5.31 2.65
CA SER A 261 23.84 6.20 3.80
C SER A 261 23.40 5.54 5.13
N ASN A 262 23.66 6.20 6.25
CA ASN A 262 23.23 5.80 7.60
C ASN A 262 23.44 4.29 7.95
N PRO A 263 24.63 3.71 7.72
CA PRO A 263 24.87 2.31 8.01
C PRO A 263 24.81 2.03 9.54
N SER A 264 24.24 0.89 9.91
CA SER A 264 24.14 0.43 11.30
C SER A 264 24.48 -1.06 11.40
N GLY A 265 25.35 -1.43 12.34
CA GLY A 265 25.93 -2.78 12.45
C GLY A 265 27.02 -3.12 11.41
N VAL A 266 27.29 -2.20 10.48
CA VAL A 266 28.25 -2.29 9.36
C VAL A 266 28.82 -0.90 9.06
N GLY A 267 29.89 -0.81 8.27
CA GLY A 267 30.31 0.42 7.58
C GLY A 267 29.79 0.49 6.14
N LEU A 268 30.05 1.58 5.43
CA LEU A 268 29.93 1.62 3.96
C LEU A 268 31.20 1.01 3.33
N GLY A 269 31.01 0.24 2.28
CA GLY A 269 32.08 -0.31 1.44
C GLY A 269 32.30 0.54 0.18
N SER A 270 32.84 -0.07 -0.87
CA SER A 270 32.99 0.59 -2.17
C SER A 270 32.62 -0.39 -3.30
N PRO A 271 31.65 -0.08 -4.17
CA PRO A 271 30.93 1.20 -4.30
C PRO A 271 29.83 1.44 -3.25
N SER A 272 29.84 2.62 -2.61
CA SER A 272 28.73 3.16 -1.79
C SER A 272 27.82 4.13 -2.56
N ILE A 273 28.24 4.53 -3.76
CA ILE A 273 27.44 5.24 -4.77
C ILE A 273 27.63 4.43 -6.06
N ALA A 274 26.55 4.19 -6.80
CA ALA A 274 26.59 3.58 -8.11
C ALA A 274 25.76 4.39 -9.10
N THR A 275 26.24 4.51 -10.33
CA THR A 275 25.55 5.23 -11.39
C THR A 275 24.64 4.28 -12.16
N VAL A 276 23.45 4.76 -12.52
CA VAL A 276 22.52 4.10 -13.43
C VAL A 276 22.53 4.88 -14.74
N THR A 277 22.68 4.18 -15.86
CA THR A 277 22.44 4.72 -17.20
C THR A 277 21.07 4.26 -17.68
N ILE A 278 20.20 5.21 -18.02
CA ILE A 278 19.01 4.93 -18.82
C ILE A 278 19.46 4.95 -20.29
N ILE A 279 18.96 4.00 -21.07
CA ILE A 279 19.27 3.87 -22.50
C ILE A 279 18.00 4.23 -23.27
N ASP A 280 17.96 5.48 -23.72
CA ASP A 280 17.02 6.07 -24.70
C ASP A 280 16.75 5.10 -25.88
N ASN A 281 15.52 5.08 -26.36
CA ASN A 281 15.13 4.22 -27.47
C ASN A 281 15.69 4.76 -28.80
N PRO A 282 15.93 3.89 -29.80
CA PRO A 282 16.38 4.35 -31.11
C PRO A 282 15.34 5.18 -31.90
N THR A 283 14.08 5.24 -31.45
CA THR A 283 12.96 5.94 -32.12
C THR A 283 11.79 6.21 -31.17
N GLU A 284 11.50 7.49 -30.89
CA GLU A 284 10.33 7.90 -30.09
C GLU A 284 9.05 8.19 -30.92
N PRO A 285 7.85 8.07 -30.33
CA PRO A 285 6.59 8.40 -31.00
C PRO A 285 6.36 9.92 -31.04
N ALA A 286 5.75 10.41 -32.12
CA ALA A 286 5.43 11.84 -32.29
C ALA A 286 4.25 12.34 -31.42
N THR A 287 3.92 11.63 -30.35
CA THR A 287 2.85 11.93 -29.39
C THR A 287 3.36 11.65 -27.98
N ASN A 288 2.85 12.38 -27.00
CA ASN A 288 3.10 12.14 -25.58
C ASN A 288 2.79 10.68 -25.19
N MET A 289 3.72 10.03 -24.50
CA MET A 289 3.71 8.58 -24.28
C MET A 289 2.50 8.11 -23.46
N ILE A 290 2.03 8.92 -22.50
CA ILE A 290 0.81 8.59 -21.74
C ILE A 290 -0.50 8.90 -22.49
N ASP A 291 -0.48 9.26 -23.78
CA ASP A 291 -1.70 9.17 -24.61
C ASP A 291 -2.09 7.72 -24.89
N ASP A 292 -1.13 6.79 -24.93
CA ASP A 292 -1.41 5.37 -25.05
C ASP A 292 -2.06 4.78 -23.77
N PRO A 293 -3.15 3.97 -23.88
CA PRO A 293 -3.83 3.36 -22.73
C PRO A 293 -3.08 2.27 -21.95
N ARG A 294 -1.97 1.69 -22.45
CA ARG A 294 -1.06 0.85 -21.65
C ARG A 294 -0.11 1.70 -20.83
N ASN A 295 0.53 2.68 -21.46
CA ASN A 295 1.54 3.51 -20.79
C ASN A 295 0.92 4.47 -19.78
N TYR A 296 -0.25 5.07 -20.08
CA TYR A 296 -1.05 5.81 -19.10
C TYR A 296 -1.34 4.99 -17.83
N VAL A 297 -1.70 3.72 -17.99
CA VAL A 297 -2.01 2.83 -16.87
C VAL A 297 -0.75 2.42 -16.12
N CYS A 298 0.33 2.08 -16.82
CA CYS A 298 1.60 1.71 -16.21
C CYS A 298 2.17 2.88 -15.37
N GLN A 299 2.09 4.10 -15.88
CA GLN A 299 2.49 5.30 -15.15
C GLN A 299 1.66 5.54 -13.87
N HIS A 300 0.37 5.18 -13.85
CA HIS A 300 -0.42 5.26 -12.63
C HIS A 300 -0.02 4.21 -11.57
N TYR A 301 0.49 3.04 -11.98
CA TYR A 301 1.12 2.12 -11.03
C TYR A 301 2.43 2.68 -10.46
N HIS A 302 3.18 3.46 -11.26
CA HIS A 302 4.39 4.16 -10.83
C HIS A 302 4.07 5.32 -9.86
N ASP A 303 3.33 6.33 -10.31
CA ASP A 303 3.02 7.56 -9.57
C ASP A 303 2.28 7.31 -8.24
N PHE A 304 1.44 6.27 -8.16
CA PHE A 304 0.54 6.06 -7.01
C PHE A 304 0.83 4.80 -6.19
N LEU A 305 1.28 3.70 -6.80
CA LEU A 305 1.49 2.42 -6.11
C LEU A 305 2.97 2.06 -5.92
N ASN A 306 3.89 2.84 -6.50
CA ASN A 306 5.34 2.64 -6.43
C ASN A 306 5.75 1.19 -6.80
N ARG A 307 5.10 0.62 -7.80
CA ARG A 307 5.41 -0.72 -8.33
C ARG A 307 5.08 -0.81 -9.81
N GLN A 308 5.55 -1.86 -10.45
CA GLN A 308 5.06 -2.26 -11.76
C GLN A 308 3.60 -2.77 -11.70
N PRO A 309 2.84 -2.63 -12.79
CA PRO A 309 1.54 -3.28 -12.90
C PRO A 309 1.66 -4.80 -12.85
N ASP A 310 0.76 -5.46 -12.14
CA ASP A 310 0.50 -6.88 -12.37
C ASP A 310 -0.28 -7.05 -13.68
N GLN A 311 0.01 -8.08 -14.49
CA GLN A 311 -0.57 -8.24 -15.83
C GLN A 311 -2.10 -8.17 -15.82
N SER A 312 -2.74 -8.78 -14.82
CA SER A 312 -4.19 -8.75 -14.60
C SER A 312 -4.73 -7.33 -14.43
N GLY A 313 -4.09 -6.53 -13.59
CA GLY A 313 -4.45 -5.12 -13.36
C GLY A 313 -4.15 -4.24 -14.57
N TRP A 314 -3.01 -4.46 -15.25
CA TRP A 314 -2.68 -3.75 -16.49
C TRP A 314 -3.76 -3.96 -17.55
N ASP A 315 -4.09 -5.23 -17.82
CA ASP A 315 -5.11 -5.62 -18.79
C ASP A 315 -6.47 -5.03 -18.39
N PHE A 316 -6.87 -5.14 -17.13
CA PHE A 316 -8.15 -4.64 -16.64
C PHE A 316 -8.29 -3.12 -16.83
N TRP A 317 -7.32 -2.33 -16.38
CA TRP A 317 -7.39 -0.87 -16.44
C TRP A 317 -7.21 -0.32 -17.85
N THR A 318 -6.32 -0.90 -18.66
CA THR A 318 -6.20 -0.54 -20.08
C THR A 318 -7.50 -0.84 -20.83
N ASN A 319 -8.12 -2.00 -20.58
CA ASN A 319 -9.41 -2.36 -21.18
C ASN A 319 -10.56 -1.43 -20.75
N GLN A 320 -10.49 -0.77 -19.59
CA GLN A 320 -11.47 0.27 -19.26
C GLN A 320 -11.43 1.43 -20.26
N ILE A 321 -10.24 1.84 -20.73
CA ILE A 321 -10.08 2.97 -21.66
C ILE A 321 -10.34 2.52 -23.10
N THR A 322 -9.72 1.41 -23.55
CA THR A 322 -9.86 0.93 -24.94
C THR A 322 -11.28 0.48 -25.29
N SER A 323 -12.13 0.15 -24.29
CA SER A 323 -13.55 -0.13 -24.50
C SER A 323 -14.36 1.00 -25.14
N CYS A 324 -13.83 2.23 -25.15
CA CYS A 324 -14.43 3.39 -25.83
C CYS A 324 -14.18 3.44 -27.34
N GLY A 325 -13.27 2.62 -27.89
CA GLY A 325 -12.86 2.70 -29.29
C GLY A 325 -12.25 4.07 -29.61
N THR A 326 -12.97 4.88 -30.40
CA THR A 326 -12.54 6.24 -30.80
C THR A 326 -13.38 7.36 -30.20
N ASP A 327 -14.33 7.07 -29.30
CA ASP A 327 -15.15 8.09 -28.63
C ASP A 327 -14.33 8.87 -27.60
N GLN A 328 -13.95 10.09 -27.95
CA GLN A 328 -13.12 10.96 -27.11
C GLN A 328 -13.79 11.35 -25.77
N ALA A 329 -15.12 11.50 -25.72
CA ALA A 329 -15.82 11.83 -24.48
C ALA A 329 -15.85 10.62 -23.54
N CYS A 330 -15.99 9.42 -24.10
CA CYS A 330 -15.82 8.17 -23.37
C CYS A 330 -14.36 8.00 -22.88
N ILE A 331 -13.36 8.23 -23.75
CA ILE A 331 -11.93 8.11 -23.40
C ILE A 331 -11.55 9.09 -22.28
N GLU A 332 -11.95 10.35 -22.36
CA GLU A 332 -11.70 11.36 -21.31
C GLU A 332 -12.28 10.90 -19.97
N LEU A 333 -13.56 10.52 -19.95
CA LEU A 333 -14.25 10.04 -18.75
C LEU A 333 -13.64 8.74 -18.20
N LYS A 334 -13.18 7.82 -19.07
CA LYS A 334 -12.50 6.60 -18.64
C LYS A 334 -11.11 6.89 -18.06
N ARG A 335 -10.30 7.76 -18.68
CA ARG A 335 -9.00 8.19 -18.13
C ARG A 335 -9.18 8.80 -16.73
N ILE A 336 -10.12 9.73 -16.58
CA ILE A 336 -10.49 10.34 -15.28
C ILE A 336 -10.89 9.27 -14.23
N ASN A 337 -11.73 8.30 -14.58
CA ASN A 337 -12.19 7.28 -13.63
C ASN A 337 -11.13 6.22 -13.30
N VAL A 338 -10.29 5.83 -14.28
CA VAL A 338 -9.16 4.91 -14.07
C VAL A 338 -8.13 5.56 -13.16
N SER A 339 -7.77 6.82 -13.43
CA SER A 339 -6.89 7.63 -12.59
C SER A 339 -7.39 7.71 -11.13
N ALA A 340 -8.64 8.13 -10.93
CA ALA A 340 -9.23 8.22 -9.60
C ALA A 340 -9.27 6.88 -8.85
N ALA A 341 -9.36 5.76 -9.57
CA ALA A 341 -9.42 4.43 -8.97
C ALA A 341 -8.14 4.02 -8.24
N TYR A 342 -6.97 4.61 -8.55
CA TYR A 342 -5.72 4.36 -7.81
C TYR A 342 -5.81 4.92 -6.39
N PHE A 343 -6.19 6.19 -6.24
CA PHE A 343 -6.42 6.81 -4.92
C PHE A 343 -7.54 6.13 -4.12
N LEU A 344 -8.57 5.64 -4.81
CA LEU A 344 -9.69 4.91 -4.22
C LEU A 344 -9.37 3.42 -3.95
N SER A 345 -8.21 2.91 -4.38
CA SER A 345 -7.83 1.51 -4.21
C SER A 345 -7.60 1.16 -2.74
N ILE A 346 -7.84 -0.11 -2.37
CA ILE A 346 -7.53 -0.60 -1.02
C ILE A 346 -6.02 -0.51 -0.75
N GLU A 347 -5.18 -0.66 -1.79
CA GLU A 347 -3.73 -0.53 -1.69
C GLU A 347 -3.38 0.89 -1.21
N PHE A 348 -3.79 1.92 -1.95
CA PHE A 348 -3.47 3.32 -1.65
C PHE A 348 -4.14 3.87 -0.38
N GLN A 349 -5.40 3.50 -0.11
CA GLN A 349 -6.10 3.91 1.11
C GLN A 349 -5.42 3.39 2.40
N GLN A 350 -4.68 2.29 2.29
CA GLN A 350 -4.01 1.61 3.40
C GLN A 350 -2.49 1.83 3.42
N THR A 351 -1.90 2.35 2.33
CA THR A 351 -0.53 2.89 2.28
C THR A 351 -0.54 4.42 2.41
N GLY A 352 -0.64 5.17 1.32
CA GLY A 352 -0.47 6.63 1.27
C GLY A 352 -1.41 7.41 2.19
N TYR A 353 -2.71 7.14 2.16
CA TYR A 353 -3.64 7.81 3.08
C TYR A 353 -3.47 7.38 4.55
N LEU A 354 -2.83 6.24 4.83
CA LEU A 354 -2.45 5.91 6.22
C LEU A 354 -1.22 6.70 6.67
N VAL A 355 -0.24 6.94 5.79
CA VAL A 355 0.90 7.82 6.09
C VAL A 355 0.42 9.23 6.44
N GLU A 356 -0.46 9.82 5.61
CA GLU A 356 -1.07 11.12 5.87
C GLU A 356 -1.76 11.15 7.25
N ARG A 357 -2.68 10.21 7.52
CA ARG A 357 -3.40 10.16 8.79
C ARG A 357 -2.50 9.90 9.99
N ILE A 358 -1.40 9.15 9.84
CA ILE A 358 -0.40 8.94 10.91
C ILE A 358 0.33 10.25 11.21
N TYR A 359 0.70 11.03 10.19
CA TYR A 359 1.28 12.37 10.35
C TYR A 359 0.29 13.35 11.01
N LYS A 360 -0.95 13.39 10.53
CA LYS A 360 -2.05 14.19 11.12
C LYS A 360 -2.29 13.81 12.58
N THR A 361 -2.35 12.53 12.91
CA THR A 361 -2.55 12.06 14.29
C THR A 361 -1.35 12.40 15.19
N ALA A 362 -0.12 12.31 14.68
CA ALA A 362 1.08 12.59 15.44
C ALA A 362 1.38 14.08 15.65
N TYR A 363 1.05 14.96 14.71
CA TYR A 363 1.51 16.35 14.74
C TYR A 363 0.43 17.41 14.47
N GLY A 364 -0.82 17.00 14.21
CA GLY A 364 -1.90 17.91 13.81
C GLY A 364 -1.75 18.39 12.36
N ASP A 365 -2.28 19.58 12.09
CA ASP A 365 -2.09 20.26 10.81
C ASP A 365 -0.88 21.22 10.86
N ALA A 366 -0.24 21.44 9.72
CA ALA A 366 0.63 22.58 9.51
C ALA A 366 -0.22 23.83 9.18
N LEU A 367 0.40 25.01 9.29
CA LEU A 367 -0.19 26.27 8.83
C LEU A 367 0.47 26.68 7.52
N GLY A 368 -0.36 26.92 6.51
CA GLY A 368 0.02 27.50 5.23
C GLY A 368 -0.67 28.85 5.01
N THR A 369 -0.10 29.69 4.15
CA THR A 369 -0.78 30.89 3.64
C THR A 369 -1.58 30.54 2.38
N SER A 370 -2.74 31.15 2.19
CA SER A 370 -3.48 31.18 0.93
C SER A 370 -3.89 32.62 0.62
N THR A 371 -3.96 32.98 -0.65
CA THR A 371 -4.51 34.26 -1.14
C THR A 371 -5.89 34.13 -1.79
N LEU A 372 -6.47 32.92 -1.82
CA LEU A 372 -7.79 32.66 -2.39
C LEU A 372 -8.87 33.46 -1.64
N GLY A 373 -9.54 34.38 -2.35
CA GLY A 373 -10.53 35.28 -1.75
C GLY A 373 -9.96 36.33 -0.79
N GLY A 374 -8.64 36.40 -0.63
CA GLY A 374 -7.93 37.26 0.32
C GLY A 374 -6.85 36.48 1.09
N ALA A 375 -5.82 37.20 1.56
CA ALA A 375 -4.72 36.61 2.32
C ALA A 375 -5.19 36.07 3.68
N HIS A 376 -5.05 34.77 3.91
CA HIS A 376 -5.44 34.09 5.14
C HIS A 376 -4.53 32.91 5.49
N GLN A 377 -4.71 32.36 6.69
CA GLN A 377 -4.01 31.15 7.16
C GLN A 377 -4.92 29.92 6.99
N LEU A 378 -4.37 28.87 6.41
CA LEU A 378 -5.03 27.61 6.09
C LEU A 378 -4.38 26.46 6.88
N ALA A 379 -5.19 25.63 7.53
CA ALA A 379 -4.72 24.39 8.13
C ALA A 379 -4.52 23.33 7.03
N VAL A 380 -3.29 22.85 6.83
CA VAL A 380 -2.90 21.93 5.74
C VAL A 380 -2.25 20.66 6.30
N PRO A 381 -2.32 19.52 5.59
CA PRO A 381 -1.62 18.30 5.99
C PRO A 381 -0.12 18.55 6.23
N ILE A 382 0.40 18.02 7.33
CA ILE A 382 1.75 18.31 7.84
C ILE A 382 2.86 17.44 7.25
N VAL A 383 2.49 16.37 6.50
CA VAL A 383 3.44 15.51 5.80
C VAL A 383 4.00 16.20 4.56
N ARG A 384 5.29 16.02 4.27
CA ARG A 384 5.95 16.51 3.06
C ARG A 384 6.29 15.36 2.12
N LEU A 385 6.45 15.64 0.82
CA LEU A 385 6.66 14.64 -0.23
C LEU A 385 7.72 13.57 0.13
N ILE A 386 8.92 13.98 0.55
CA ILE A 386 10.01 13.04 0.87
C ILE A 386 9.67 12.17 2.10
N GLU A 387 8.98 12.71 3.10
CA GLU A 387 8.46 11.92 4.24
C GLU A 387 7.38 10.94 3.75
N PHE A 388 6.49 11.39 2.86
CA PHE A 388 5.41 10.60 2.28
C PHE A 388 5.91 9.44 1.43
N LEU A 389 6.87 9.67 0.52
CA LEU A 389 7.41 8.66 -0.38
C LEU A 389 8.13 7.55 0.41
N GLN A 390 9.03 7.91 1.33
CA GLN A 390 9.77 6.96 2.15
C GLN A 390 8.83 6.05 2.98
N ASP A 391 7.79 6.63 3.58
CA ASP A 391 6.85 5.87 4.41
C ASP A 391 5.84 5.07 3.57
N THR A 392 5.40 5.59 2.41
CA THR A 392 4.48 4.88 1.52
C THR A 392 5.16 3.68 0.87
N GLN A 393 6.41 3.83 0.41
CA GLN A 393 7.25 2.71 -0.07
C GLN A 393 7.41 1.65 1.01
N LYS A 394 7.62 2.06 2.27
CA LYS A 394 7.74 1.13 3.39
C LYS A 394 6.45 0.36 3.71
N ILE A 395 5.28 0.99 3.67
CA ILE A 395 4.01 0.27 3.91
C ILE A 395 3.66 -0.62 2.70
N GLY A 396 3.90 -0.15 1.48
CA GLY A 396 3.61 -0.87 0.23
C GLY A 396 4.58 -1.99 -0.13
N GLN A 397 5.73 -2.14 0.56
CA GLN A 397 6.79 -3.08 0.17
C GLN A 397 6.28 -4.53 0.05
N GLY A 398 6.23 -5.06 -1.18
CA GLY A 398 5.75 -6.42 -1.47
C GLY A 398 4.24 -6.62 -1.36
N VAL A 399 3.45 -5.54 -1.25
CA VAL A 399 1.98 -5.60 -1.25
C VAL A 399 1.47 -5.53 -2.69
N VAL A 400 0.67 -6.53 -3.08
CA VAL A 400 -0.13 -6.51 -4.31
C VAL A 400 -1.52 -7.03 -3.96
N VAL A 401 -2.54 -6.17 -3.99
CA VAL A 401 -3.89 -6.54 -3.55
C VAL A 401 -4.44 -7.70 -4.38
N ASN A 402 -5.11 -8.65 -3.71
CA ASN A 402 -5.62 -9.92 -4.22
C ASN A 402 -4.57 -11.04 -4.47
N GLN A 403 -3.26 -10.82 -4.28
CA GLN A 403 -2.28 -11.92 -4.26
C GLN A 403 -2.33 -12.67 -2.91
N ALA A 404 -2.13 -14.00 -2.92
CA ALA A 404 -2.31 -14.82 -1.72
C ALA A 404 -1.41 -14.38 -0.55
N GLY A 405 -2.03 -13.87 0.53
CA GLY A 405 -1.34 -13.41 1.75
C GLY A 405 -1.01 -11.91 1.80
N TRP A 406 -1.44 -11.11 0.80
CA TRP A 406 -1.17 -9.66 0.74
C TRP A 406 -1.60 -8.91 2.01
N GLU A 407 -2.68 -9.33 2.67
CA GLU A 407 -3.18 -8.73 3.91
C GLU A 407 -2.16 -8.86 5.04
N THR A 408 -1.44 -9.98 5.10
CA THR A 408 -0.44 -10.27 6.13
C THR A 408 0.84 -9.47 5.89
N VAL A 409 1.24 -9.30 4.63
CA VAL A 409 2.38 -8.44 4.25
C VAL A 409 2.07 -6.99 4.65
N LEU A 410 0.92 -6.46 4.23
CA LEU A 410 0.48 -5.10 4.55
C LEU A 410 0.39 -4.87 6.07
N GLU A 411 -0.21 -5.79 6.82
CA GLU A 411 -0.34 -5.67 8.28
C GLU A 411 1.04 -5.66 8.98
N ASN A 412 1.96 -6.54 8.58
CA ASN A 412 3.34 -6.55 9.10
C ASN A 412 4.08 -5.25 8.75
N ASN A 413 3.93 -4.75 7.52
CA ASN A 413 4.55 -3.50 7.08
C ASN A 413 4.03 -2.30 7.88
N LYS A 414 2.71 -2.20 8.12
CA LYS A 414 2.10 -1.18 8.99
C LYS A 414 2.60 -1.24 10.44
N GLN A 415 2.74 -2.44 11.01
CA GLN A 415 3.29 -2.59 12.36
C GLN A 415 4.76 -2.14 12.42
N THR A 416 5.59 -2.55 11.45
CA THR A 416 7.01 -2.17 11.35
C THR A 416 7.19 -0.68 11.06
N PHE A 417 6.34 -0.07 10.23
CA PHE A 417 6.28 1.36 9.99
C PHE A 417 6.00 2.12 11.29
N THR A 418 4.83 1.88 11.91
CA THR A 418 4.39 2.64 13.09
C THR A 418 5.29 2.40 14.32
N SER A 419 5.89 1.22 14.45
CA SER A 419 6.85 0.92 15.52
C SER A 419 8.16 1.70 15.41
N GLU A 420 8.63 1.98 14.19
CA GLU A 420 9.80 2.83 13.95
C GLU A 420 9.45 4.33 13.95
N PHE A 421 8.26 4.70 13.45
CA PHE A 421 7.78 6.08 13.43
C PHE A 421 7.80 6.70 14.83
N VAL A 422 7.38 5.95 15.86
CA VAL A 422 7.40 6.44 17.26
C VAL A 422 8.80 6.52 17.88
N GLN A 423 9.84 6.03 17.21
CA GLN A 423 11.26 6.20 17.59
C GLN A 423 11.93 7.39 16.88
N ARG A 424 11.25 8.05 15.93
CA ARG A 424 11.79 9.24 15.27
C ARG A 424 11.99 10.35 16.30
N SER A 425 13.09 11.08 16.21
CA SER A 425 13.42 12.21 17.09
C SER A 425 12.30 13.26 17.12
N ARG A 426 11.67 13.56 15.98
CA ARG A 426 10.48 14.42 15.84
C ARG A 426 9.31 13.93 16.72
N PHE A 427 9.05 12.62 16.73
CA PHE A 427 7.99 12.01 17.54
C PHE A 427 8.35 11.97 19.03
N MET A 428 9.58 11.59 19.38
CA MET A 428 10.03 11.53 20.77
C MET A 428 10.10 12.93 21.42
N THR A 429 10.30 13.98 20.62
CA THR A 429 10.24 15.39 21.06
C THR A 429 8.80 15.84 21.29
N ALA A 430 7.89 15.52 20.35
CA ALA A 430 6.46 15.84 20.49
C ALA A 430 5.78 15.08 21.64
N PHE A 431 6.19 13.82 21.86
CA PHE A 431 5.64 12.96 22.91
C PHE A 431 6.76 12.28 23.74
N PRO A 432 7.37 12.98 24.71
CA PRO A 432 8.39 12.42 25.59
C PRO A 432 7.91 11.19 26.38
N THR A 433 8.83 10.33 26.80
CA THR A 433 8.53 9.11 27.58
C THR A 433 8.03 9.38 29.00
N SER A 434 8.15 10.62 29.49
CA SER A 434 7.56 11.09 30.75
C SER A 434 6.08 11.45 30.65
N MET A 435 5.52 11.52 29.43
CA MET A 435 4.11 11.83 29.19
C MET A 435 3.22 10.65 29.62
N THR A 436 2.18 10.93 30.41
CA THR A 436 1.23 9.89 30.86
C THR A 436 0.42 9.31 29.70
N ALA A 437 -0.12 8.09 29.88
CA ALA A 437 -0.98 7.45 28.89
C ALA A 437 -2.21 8.31 28.52
N ALA A 438 -2.79 9.00 29.51
CA ALA A 438 -3.88 9.96 29.30
C ALA A 438 -3.45 11.10 28.37
N GLN A 439 -2.43 11.88 28.78
CA GLN A 439 -1.91 13.00 27.99
C GLN A 439 -1.54 12.59 26.57
N PHE A 440 -0.93 11.41 26.38
CA PHE A 440 -0.58 10.91 25.06
C PHE A 440 -1.82 10.71 24.18
N VAL A 441 -2.83 9.95 24.63
CA VAL A 441 -4.06 9.72 23.86
C VAL A 441 -4.83 11.03 23.65
N ASP A 442 -4.86 11.91 24.66
CA ASP A 442 -5.56 13.20 24.58
C ASP A 442 -4.92 14.14 23.54
N THR A 443 -3.58 14.18 23.45
CA THR A 443 -2.87 14.95 22.41
C THR A 443 -3.11 14.36 21.02
N LEU A 444 -3.02 13.02 20.85
CA LEU A 444 -3.36 12.38 19.57
C LEU A 444 -4.81 12.68 19.16
N ASN A 445 -5.76 12.60 20.10
CA ASN A 445 -7.16 12.90 19.82
C ASN A 445 -7.34 14.37 19.41
N THR A 446 -6.71 15.30 20.13
CA THR A 446 -6.73 16.74 19.82
C THR A 446 -6.19 17.03 18.42
N ASN A 447 -5.06 16.42 18.05
CA ASN A 447 -4.46 16.55 16.71
C ASN A 447 -5.42 16.09 15.59
N THR A 448 -6.23 15.07 15.86
CA THR A 448 -7.26 14.56 14.92
C THR A 448 -8.59 15.32 14.93
N GLY A 449 -8.68 16.48 15.60
CA GLY A 449 -9.95 17.21 15.72
C GLY A 449 -10.97 16.57 16.67
N ASN A 450 -10.51 15.67 17.56
CA ASN A 450 -11.30 14.82 18.45
C ASN A 450 -12.05 13.68 17.72
N SER A 451 -11.31 12.87 16.94
CA SER A 451 -11.86 11.73 16.19
C SER A 451 -12.37 10.56 17.05
N LEU A 452 -11.93 10.43 18.30
CA LEU A 452 -12.33 9.37 19.22
C LEU A 452 -13.59 9.71 20.01
N SER A 453 -14.50 8.74 20.17
CA SER A 453 -15.49 8.80 21.25
C SER A 453 -14.79 8.67 22.62
N GLN A 454 -15.46 9.17 23.67
CA GLN A 454 -14.98 9.06 25.06
C GLN A 454 -14.64 7.61 25.43
N SER A 455 -15.47 6.64 25.01
CA SER A 455 -15.25 5.20 25.24
C SER A 455 -14.00 4.64 24.54
N GLU A 456 -13.71 5.07 23.32
CA GLU A 456 -12.51 4.63 22.58
C GLU A 456 -11.26 5.25 23.19
N ARG A 457 -11.32 6.54 23.53
CA ARG A 457 -10.28 7.26 24.26
C ARG A 457 -9.95 6.57 25.58
N ASP A 458 -10.96 6.27 26.40
CA ASP A 458 -10.74 5.65 27.71
C ASP A 458 -10.20 4.22 27.60
N GLN A 459 -10.63 3.45 26.60
CA GLN A 459 -10.06 2.13 26.32
C GLN A 459 -8.59 2.23 25.86
N LEU A 460 -8.22 3.18 25.00
CA LEU A 460 -6.83 3.36 24.56
C LEU A 460 -5.91 3.81 25.71
N VAL A 461 -6.41 4.67 26.61
CA VAL A 461 -5.67 5.05 27.83
C VAL A 461 -5.50 3.84 28.76
N ALA A 462 -6.54 3.02 28.94
CA ALA A 462 -6.45 1.79 29.72
C ALA A 462 -5.44 0.80 29.11
N ASP A 463 -5.56 0.51 27.81
CA ASP A 463 -4.68 -0.41 27.07
C ASP A 463 -3.21 0.00 27.15
N LEU A 464 -2.91 1.30 27.09
CA LEU A 464 -1.55 1.82 27.20
C LEU A 464 -1.04 1.79 28.65
N THR A 465 -1.90 2.10 29.62
CA THR A 465 -1.56 2.07 31.05
C THR A 465 -1.28 0.65 31.54
N SER A 466 -1.99 -0.36 31.00
CA SER A 466 -1.74 -1.78 31.27
C SER A 466 -0.67 -2.42 30.39
N ALA A 467 0.01 -1.64 29.53
CA ALA A 467 0.94 -2.11 28.50
C ALA A 467 0.38 -3.20 27.56
N THR A 468 -0.95 -3.26 27.41
CA THR A 468 -1.66 -4.13 26.45
C THR A 468 -1.52 -3.62 25.02
N LYS A 469 -1.32 -2.31 24.83
CA LYS A 469 -0.88 -1.69 23.57
C LYS A 469 0.39 -0.87 23.76
N THR A 470 1.26 -0.90 22.76
CA THR A 470 2.39 0.04 22.65
C THR A 470 1.94 1.41 22.16
N ARG A 471 2.81 2.43 22.29
CA ARG A 471 2.57 3.79 21.76
C ARG A 471 2.33 3.80 20.24
N ALA A 472 2.98 2.88 19.50
CA ALA A 472 2.76 2.70 18.07
C ALA A 472 1.38 2.11 17.75
N GLN A 473 0.95 1.08 18.50
CA GLN A 473 -0.38 0.48 18.34
C GLN A 473 -1.50 1.46 18.72
N VAL A 474 -1.28 2.34 19.70
CA VAL A 474 -2.21 3.42 20.06
C VAL A 474 -2.25 4.49 18.96
N LEU A 475 -1.10 5.00 18.50
CA LEU A 475 -1.00 5.96 17.39
C LEU A 475 -1.78 5.44 16.15
N ARG A 476 -1.54 4.18 15.77
CA ARG A 476 -2.22 3.54 14.65
C ARG A 476 -3.73 3.38 14.88
N ALA A 477 -4.15 2.98 16.07
CA ALA A 477 -5.57 2.81 16.39
C ALA A 477 -6.37 4.12 16.30
N VAL A 478 -5.75 5.28 16.55
CA VAL A 478 -6.38 6.59 16.31
C VAL A 478 -6.36 6.95 14.82
N ALA A 479 -5.23 6.73 14.13
CA ALA A 479 -5.06 7.03 12.71
C ALA A 479 -5.91 6.17 11.73
N GLU A 480 -6.40 5.02 12.19
CA GLU A 480 -7.30 4.12 11.46
C GLU A 480 -8.79 4.26 11.89
N THR A 481 -9.14 5.29 12.67
CA THR A 481 -10.56 5.55 13.02
C THR A 481 -11.40 5.92 11.80
N PRO A 482 -12.66 5.46 11.70
CA PRO A 482 -13.58 5.87 10.63
C PRO A 482 -13.87 7.38 10.63
N ALA A 483 -13.84 8.03 11.79
CA ALA A 483 -14.04 9.47 11.92
C ALA A 483 -12.92 10.25 11.22
N LEU A 484 -11.65 9.97 11.53
CA LEU A 484 -10.50 10.61 10.89
C LEU A 484 -10.40 10.27 9.40
N LEU A 485 -10.68 9.00 9.02
CA LEU A 485 -10.72 8.59 7.62
C LEU A 485 -11.68 9.46 6.80
N ASN A 486 -12.88 9.70 7.32
CA ASN A 486 -13.88 10.53 6.65
C ASN A 486 -13.54 12.03 6.68
N SER A 487 -12.93 12.56 7.75
CA SER A 487 -12.62 14.00 7.86
C SER A 487 -11.44 14.43 6.99
N GLU A 488 -10.40 13.61 6.88
CA GLU A 488 -9.22 13.95 6.07
C GLU A 488 -9.34 13.51 4.61
N PHE A 489 -10.31 12.66 4.22
CA PHE A 489 -10.38 12.09 2.86
C PHE A 489 -10.20 13.14 1.74
N ASN A 490 -10.96 14.24 1.76
CA ASN A 490 -10.84 15.28 0.73
C ASN A 490 -9.51 16.05 0.81
N ARG A 491 -8.95 16.24 2.02
CA ARG A 491 -7.67 16.94 2.24
C ARG A 491 -6.51 16.11 1.71
N ALA A 492 -6.49 14.83 2.07
CA ALA A 492 -5.56 13.85 1.56
C ALA A 492 -5.72 13.66 0.05
N PHE A 493 -6.94 13.55 -0.50
CA PHE A 493 -7.17 13.42 -1.94
C PHE A 493 -6.52 14.57 -2.73
N VAL A 494 -6.73 15.83 -2.31
CA VAL A 494 -6.08 16.99 -2.95
C VAL A 494 -4.56 16.94 -2.81
N LEU A 495 -4.03 16.57 -1.63
CA LEU A 495 -2.58 16.47 -1.42
C LEU A 495 -1.93 15.46 -2.37
N MET A 496 -2.57 14.31 -2.59
CA MET A 496 -1.99 13.26 -3.44
C MET A 496 -2.05 13.60 -4.94
N GLN A 497 -2.88 14.56 -5.35
CA GLN A 497 -2.78 15.14 -6.68
C GLN A 497 -1.42 15.84 -6.88
N TYR A 498 -0.95 16.60 -5.89
CA TYR A 498 0.36 17.26 -5.95
C TYR A 498 1.52 16.27 -5.81
N PHE A 499 1.41 15.29 -4.90
CA PHE A 499 2.49 14.33 -4.67
C PHE A 499 2.71 13.36 -5.83
N GLY A 500 1.66 12.82 -6.47
CA GLY A 500 1.82 11.81 -7.51
C GLY A 500 1.84 12.35 -8.95
N TYR A 501 1.00 13.35 -9.30
CA TYR A 501 1.07 13.96 -10.63
C TYR A 501 2.27 14.93 -10.74
N LEU A 502 2.41 15.84 -9.78
CA LEU A 502 3.33 16.98 -9.89
C LEU A 502 4.68 16.75 -9.17
N VAL A 503 4.82 15.66 -8.42
CA VAL A 503 6.03 15.24 -7.69
C VAL A 503 6.63 16.40 -6.86
N ARG A 504 5.76 17.17 -6.20
CA ARG A 504 6.12 18.32 -5.35
C ARG A 504 5.12 18.55 -4.22
N ASN A 505 5.48 19.33 -3.21
CA ASN A 505 4.50 19.80 -2.24
C ASN A 505 3.66 20.94 -2.82
N PRO A 506 2.43 21.19 -2.33
CA PRO A 506 1.52 22.15 -2.95
C PRO A 506 1.94 23.64 -2.90
N ASN A 507 2.99 23.96 -2.15
CA ASN A 507 3.56 25.30 -2.01
C ASN A 507 5.01 25.41 -2.54
N ASP A 508 5.51 24.36 -3.20
CA ASP A 508 6.79 24.38 -3.89
C ASP A 508 6.59 24.93 -5.32
N PRO A 509 7.63 25.53 -5.94
CA PRO A 509 7.55 26.09 -7.30
C PRO A 509 6.92 25.13 -8.33
N PRO A 510 6.09 25.62 -9.27
CA PRO A 510 5.81 27.03 -9.57
C PRO A 510 4.91 27.79 -8.56
N ASP A 511 4.27 27.10 -7.62
CA ASP A 511 3.51 27.76 -6.55
C ASP A 511 4.43 28.39 -5.49
N SER A 512 3.93 29.37 -4.72
CA SER A 512 4.67 30.01 -3.62
C SER A 512 3.94 30.01 -2.28
N ASP A 513 2.68 29.59 -2.27
CA ASP A 513 1.83 29.40 -1.09
C ASP A 513 0.84 28.25 -1.36
N TYR A 514 -0.20 28.07 -0.53
CA TYR A 514 -1.19 26.99 -0.70
C TYR A 514 -2.45 27.40 -1.48
N THR A 515 -2.46 28.53 -2.20
CA THR A 515 -3.64 29.03 -2.93
C THR A 515 -4.21 28.00 -3.91
N GLY A 516 -3.36 27.23 -4.60
CA GLY A 516 -3.80 26.14 -5.48
C GLY A 516 -4.45 24.97 -4.74
N TYR A 517 -3.85 24.53 -3.64
CA TYR A 517 -4.39 23.47 -2.77
C TYR A 517 -5.73 23.88 -2.16
N ASP A 518 -5.83 25.12 -1.70
CA ASP A 518 -7.04 25.72 -1.13
C ASP A 518 -8.18 25.77 -2.16
N PHE A 519 -7.90 26.26 -3.37
CA PHE A 519 -8.85 26.29 -4.48
C PHE A 519 -9.39 24.89 -4.79
N TRP A 520 -8.50 23.90 -4.87
CA TRP A 520 -8.89 22.52 -5.14
C TRP A 520 -9.70 21.90 -4.01
N LEU A 521 -9.30 22.09 -2.75
CA LEU A 521 -10.05 21.63 -1.58
C LEU A 521 -11.44 22.28 -1.49
N ALA A 522 -11.53 23.59 -1.74
CA ALA A 522 -12.80 24.32 -1.78
C ALA A 522 -13.71 23.80 -2.90
N LYS A 523 -13.21 23.62 -4.13
CA LYS A 523 -13.98 23.07 -5.26
C LYS A 523 -14.42 21.62 -4.99
N LEU A 524 -13.57 20.77 -4.41
CA LEU A 524 -13.93 19.39 -4.07
C LEU A 524 -15.03 19.33 -2.99
N ASN A 525 -14.92 20.17 -1.96
CA ASN A 525 -15.93 20.27 -0.90
C ASN A 525 -17.27 20.81 -1.43
N GLN A 526 -17.25 21.81 -2.33
CA GLN A 526 -18.45 22.34 -2.99
C GLN A 526 -19.23 21.26 -3.74
N PHE A 527 -18.52 20.28 -4.34
CA PHE A 527 -19.12 19.14 -5.02
C PHE A 527 -19.20 17.86 -4.17
N ASN A 528 -19.15 17.97 -2.83
CA ASN A 528 -19.31 16.87 -1.88
C ASN A 528 -18.34 15.68 -2.12
N GLY A 529 -17.09 15.95 -2.51
CA GLY A 529 -16.08 14.92 -2.83
C GLY A 529 -16.16 14.35 -4.25
N ASN A 530 -17.10 14.80 -5.09
CA ASN A 530 -17.21 14.34 -6.48
C ASN A 530 -16.12 14.99 -7.36
N PHE A 531 -14.99 14.30 -7.48
CA PHE A 531 -13.83 14.69 -8.28
C PHE A 531 -14.14 14.89 -9.78
N VAL A 532 -15.19 14.25 -10.33
CA VAL A 532 -15.60 14.42 -11.74
C VAL A 532 -16.28 15.76 -11.95
N THR A 533 -17.27 16.10 -11.11
CA THR A 533 -17.94 17.42 -11.20
C THR A 533 -17.09 18.57 -10.69
N ALA A 534 -16.12 18.29 -9.81
CA ALA A 534 -15.05 19.23 -9.48
C ALA A 534 -13.98 19.35 -10.59
N GLU A 535 -14.02 18.50 -11.62
CA GLU A 535 -13.01 18.40 -12.71
C GLU A 535 -11.57 18.25 -12.20
N MET A 536 -11.39 17.79 -10.96
CA MET A 536 -10.10 17.84 -10.28
C MET A 536 -9.10 16.91 -10.94
N VAL A 537 -9.43 15.62 -11.00
CA VAL A 537 -8.57 14.61 -11.61
C VAL A 537 -8.26 14.98 -13.06
N LYS A 538 -9.28 15.43 -13.82
CA LYS A 538 -9.12 15.96 -15.18
C LYS A 538 -8.02 17.03 -15.26
N ALA A 539 -8.12 18.07 -14.44
CA ALA A 539 -7.20 19.20 -14.49
C ALA A 539 -5.74 18.83 -14.19
N PHE A 540 -5.49 17.82 -13.34
CA PHE A 540 -4.13 17.32 -13.10
C PHE A 540 -3.65 16.42 -14.24
N ILE A 541 -4.44 15.44 -14.70
CA ILE A 541 -4.02 14.53 -15.80
C ILE A 541 -3.88 15.23 -17.17
N THR A 542 -4.49 16.41 -17.34
CA THR A 542 -4.29 17.27 -18.52
C THR A 542 -3.50 18.55 -18.18
N SER A 543 -2.82 18.60 -17.03
CA SER A 543 -1.95 19.73 -16.71
C SER A 543 -0.69 19.70 -17.57
N ILE A 544 -0.18 20.86 -17.95
CA ILE A 544 1.09 20.98 -18.68
C ILE A 544 2.22 20.36 -17.84
N GLU A 545 2.22 20.61 -16.53
CA GLU A 545 3.22 20.10 -15.57
C GLU A 545 3.25 18.56 -15.47
N TYR A 546 2.09 17.87 -15.54
CA TYR A 546 2.08 16.40 -15.62
C TYR A 546 2.43 15.90 -17.02
N ARG A 547 1.92 16.56 -18.07
CA ARG A 547 2.12 16.13 -19.47
C ARG A 547 3.59 16.18 -19.88
N GLN A 548 4.30 17.24 -19.51
CA GLN A 548 5.71 17.46 -19.84
C GLN A 548 6.68 16.50 -19.13
N ARG A 549 6.18 15.53 -18.35
CA ARG A 549 6.96 14.37 -17.89
C ARG A 549 7.01 13.24 -18.92
N PHE A 550 6.22 13.31 -20.00
CA PHE A 550 5.92 12.19 -20.91
C PHE A 550 5.91 12.59 -22.39
N GLY A 551 6.60 13.67 -22.78
CA GLY A 551 6.56 14.22 -24.14
C GLY A 551 5.69 15.49 -24.31
N PRO A 552 5.60 16.04 -25.53
CA PRO A 552 5.01 17.37 -25.82
C PRO A 552 3.47 17.49 -25.69
#